data_AF-A0A1G5SEU7-F1
#
_entry.id   AF-A0A1G5SEU7-F1
#
_cell.length_a   1.000
_cell.length_b   1.000
_cell.length_c   1.000
_cell.angle_alpha   90.00
_cell.angle_beta   90.00
_cell.angle_gamma   90.00
#
_symmetry.space_group_name_H-M   'P 1'
#
loop_
_entity.id
_entity.type
_entity.pdbx_description
1 polymer ?
#
loop_
_entity_poly.entity_id
_entity_poly.type
_entity_poly.pdbx_seq_one_letter_code
_entity_poly.pdbx_strand_id
1 'polypeptide(L)'
;MVKNIIIALALSFFSAITGNTHATGLANLDGFEQLFGRYAPTGDCKRQPHIIVDKTGFTFEVAGQTETATQPEYAASYGGNFYEGISLWFFPYFDANKDRPLLLTFNANEQKGLLAIDTEYNYPGGPELPTKYQSLVDGSPYAICH
;
A
#
# COMPACT_ATOMS: atom_id res chain seq x y z
N MET A 1 -30.18 -35.73 48.57
CA MET A 1 -29.13 -36.70 48.21
C MET A 1 -29.66 -37.46 47.00
N VAL A 2 -29.12 -37.43 45.77
CA VAL A 2 -27.80 -37.10 45.22
C VAL A 2 -28.02 -36.43 43.86
N LYS A 3 -27.13 -35.51 43.49
CA LYS A 3 -27.19 -34.61 42.34
C LYS A 3 -26.36 -35.24 41.21
N ASN A 4 -26.98 -35.72 40.13
CA ASN A 4 -26.24 -36.24 38.97
C ASN A 4 -25.98 -35.11 37.98
N ILE A 5 -24.75 -34.58 38.02
CA ILE A 5 -24.20 -33.63 37.05
C ILE A 5 -23.63 -34.44 35.88
N ILE A 6 -24.26 -34.35 34.71
CA ILE A 6 -23.69 -34.84 33.45
C ILE A 6 -22.88 -33.67 32.88
N ILE A 7 -21.55 -33.78 32.95
CA ILE A 7 -20.63 -32.83 32.31
C ILE A 7 -20.52 -33.22 30.84
N ALA A 8 -21.13 -32.44 29.96
CA ALA A 8 -20.91 -32.53 28.52
C ALA A 8 -19.58 -31.84 28.18
N LEU A 9 -18.54 -32.61 27.88
CA LEU A 9 -17.30 -32.09 27.31
C LEU A 9 -17.53 -31.89 25.80
N ALA A 10 -18.01 -30.71 25.41
CA ALA A 10 -18.00 -30.31 24.01
C ALA A 10 -16.57 -29.84 23.66
N LEU A 11 -15.79 -30.70 22.99
CA LEU A 11 -14.56 -30.27 22.32
C LEU A 11 -14.95 -29.35 21.16
N SER A 12 -14.90 -28.04 21.40
CA SER A 12 -14.98 -27.04 20.35
C SER A 12 -13.71 -27.11 19.50
N PHE A 13 -13.79 -27.78 18.35
CA PHE A 13 -12.84 -27.62 17.26
C PHE A 13 -12.90 -26.17 16.78
N PHE A 14 -11.97 -25.33 17.23
CA PHE A 14 -11.71 -24.05 16.58
C PHE A 14 -11.04 -24.35 15.23
N SER A 15 -11.84 -24.42 14.17
CA SER A 15 -11.32 -24.33 12.81
C SER A 15 -10.67 -22.95 12.67
N ALA A 16 -9.34 -22.92 12.69
CA ALA A 16 -8.58 -21.75 12.30
C ALA A 16 -8.93 -21.44 10.84
N ILE A 17 -9.74 -20.42 10.63
CA ILE A 17 -10.03 -19.90 9.31
C ILE A 17 -8.72 -19.28 8.83
N THR A 18 -8.01 -19.96 7.93
CA THR A 18 -6.89 -19.36 7.20
C THR A 18 -7.51 -18.30 6.29
N GLY A 19 -7.67 -17.09 6.82
CA GLY A 19 -8.09 -15.94 6.03
C GLY A 19 -7.05 -15.74 4.94
N ASN A 20 -7.45 -15.92 3.69
CA ASN A 20 -6.55 -15.64 2.60
C ASN A 20 -6.21 -14.14 2.66
N THR A 21 -4.96 -13.83 2.96
CA THR A 21 -4.41 -12.49 2.97
C THR A 21 -4.25 -12.02 1.53
N HIS A 22 -5.38 -11.64 0.95
CA HIS A 22 -5.45 -11.07 -0.39
C HIS A 22 -5.46 -9.56 -0.28
N ALA A 23 -4.53 -8.93 -0.98
CA ALA A 23 -4.62 -7.52 -1.24
C ALA A 23 -5.88 -7.26 -2.10
N THR A 24 -6.63 -6.22 -1.74
CA THR A 24 -8.00 -6.00 -2.23
C THR A 24 -7.99 -4.84 -3.22
N GLY A 25 -8.47 -5.09 -4.44
CA GLY A 25 -8.67 -4.04 -5.44
C GLY A 25 -9.72 -3.04 -4.94
N LEU A 26 -9.37 -1.76 -4.96
CA LEU A 26 -10.25 -0.67 -4.56
C LEU A 26 -10.82 0.00 -5.81
N ALA A 27 -12.08 0.45 -5.71
CA ALA A 27 -12.71 1.24 -6.78
C ALA A 27 -12.28 2.72 -6.74
N ASN A 28 -11.82 3.19 -5.59
CA ASN A 28 -11.36 4.53 -5.28
C ASN A 28 -10.65 4.53 -3.91
N LEU A 29 -10.29 5.70 -3.36
CA LEU A 29 -9.66 5.84 -2.04
C LEU A 29 -10.61 6.38 -0.95
N ASP A 30 -11.92 6.10 -1.03
CA ASP A 30 -12.84 6.40 0.08
C ASP A 30 -12.40 5.69 1.38
N GLY A 31 -12.41 6.41 2.50
CA GLY A 31 -11.90 5.91 3.79
C GLY A 31 -10.38 6.07 3.99
N PHE A 32 -9.67 6.65 3.02
CA PHE A 32 -8.25 6.98 3.10
C PHE A 32 -7.97 8.48 2.97
N GLU A 33 -8.94 9.33 3.34
CA GLU A 33 -8.87 10.79 3.19
C GLU A 33 -7.66 11.40 3.90
N GLN A 34 -7.18 10.77 4.97
CA GLN A 34 -5.97 11.17 5.70
C GLN A 34 -4.69 11.10 4.85
N LEU A 35 -4.72 10.42 3.70
CA LEU A 35 -3.60 10.31 2.76
C LEU A 35 -3.68 11.33 1.62
N PHE A 36 -4.78 12.10 1.51
CA PHE A 36 -4.96 12.99 0.38
C PHE A 36 -4.00 14.18 0.45
N GLY A 37 -3.44 14.54 -0.69
CA GLY A 37 -2.48 15.63 -0.80
C GLY A 37 -1.60 15.53 -2.04
N ARG A 38 -0.76 16.55 -2.22
CA ARG A 38 0.34 16.53 -3.19
C ARG A 38 1.62 16.16 -2.46
N TYR A 39 2.33 15.17 -2.98
CA TYR A 39 3.59 14.69 -2.45
C TYR A 39 4.71 15.02 -3.43
N ALA A 40 5.85 15.41 -2.88
CA ALA A 40 7.08 15.69 -3.64
C ALA A 40 8.29 15.11 -2.91
N PRO A 41 9.42 14.85 -3.60
CA PRO A 41 10.65 14.38 -2.97
C PRO A 41 11.01 15.28 -1.80
N THR A 42 11.15 14.70 -0.61
CA THR A 42 11.43 15.43 0.65
C THR A 42 10.42 16.55 1.00
N GLY A 43 9.24 16.59 0.36
CA GLY A 43 8.22 17.62 0.55
C GLY A 43 8.48 18.94 -0.21
N ASP A 44 9.54 19.04 -1.02
CA ASP A 44 9.84 20.24 -1.80
C ASP A 44 8.99 20.27 -3.08
N CYS A 45 7.90 21.03 -3.07
CA CYS A 45 6.94 21.12 -4.18
C CYS A 45 7.52 21.70 -5.47
N LYS A 46 8.73 22.26 -5.45
CA LYS A 46 9.42 22.71 -6.66
C LYS A 46 10.14 21.56 -7.36
N ARG A 47 10.36 20.43 -6.68
CA ARG A 47 11.01 19.24 -7.23
C ARG A 47 9.99 18.29 -7.81
N GLN A 48 10.40 17.61 -8.87
CA GLN A 48 9.66 16.53 -9.52
C GLN A 48 10.32 15.18 -9.17
N PRO A 49 9.57 14.07 -9.26
CA PRO A 49 8.17 13.97 -9.70
C PRO A 49 7.17 14.39 -8.60
N HIS A 50 5.91 14.61 -8.97
CA HIS A 50 4.83 14.80 -8.00
C HIS A 50 3.90 13.60 -7.98
N ILE A 51 3.38 13.28 -6.80
CA ILE A 51 2.35 12.27 -6.60
C ILE A 51 1.15 12.97 -5.97
N ILE A 52 0.06 13.10 -6.71
CA ILE A 52 -1.20 13.60 -6.17
C ILE A 52 -2.04 12.41 -5.73
N VAL A 53 -2.51 12.48 -4.50
CA VAL A 53 -3.38 11.49 -3.89
C VAL A 53 -4.70 12.16 -3.59
N ASP A 54 -5.77 11.64 -4.16
CA ASP A 54 -7.13 12.12 -3.91
C ASP A 54 -8.10 10.95 -3.92
N LYS A 55 -9.40 11.25 -3.78
CA LYS A 55 -10.45 10.23 -3.75
C LYS A 55 -10.37 9.27 -4.94
N THR A 56 -9.98 9.73 -6.12
CA THR A 56 -9.97 8.90 -7.34
C THR A 56 -8.82 7.89 -7.36
N GLY A 57 -7.71 8.17 -6.69
CA GLY A 57 -6.53 7.30 -6.68
C GLY A 57 -5.22 8.09 -6.64
N PHE A 58 -4.24 7.62 -7.41
CA PHE A 58 -2.90 8.19 -7.47
C PHE A 58 -2.63 8.79 -8.85
N THR A 59 -2.21 10.05 -8.90
CA THR A 59 -1.76 10.70 -10.13
C THR A 59 -0.26 10.97 -10.03
N PHE A 60 0.50 10.39 -10.95
CA PHE A 60 1.94 10.58 -11.08
C PHE A 60 2.22 11.64 -12.14
N GLU A 61 2.84 12.73 -11.74
CA GLU A 61 3.37 13.75 -12.64
C GLU A 61 4.88 13.58 -12.72
N VAL A 62 5.38 13.22 -13.90
CA VAL A 62 6.80 12.91 -14.13
C VAL A 62 7.24 13.60 -15.41
N ALA A 63 8.17 14.56 -15.30
CA ALA A 63 8.77 15.25 -16.46
C ALA A 63 7.73 15.81 -17.46
N GLY A 64 6.61 16.32 -16.95
CA GLY A 64 5.51 16.89 -17.76
C GLY A 64 4.55 15.84 -18.35
N GLN A 65 4.74 14.56 -18.06
CA GLN A 65 3.76 13.50 -18.33
C GLN A 65 2.91 13.24 -17.09
N THR A 66 1.66 12.85 -17.30
CA THR A 66 0.72 12.52 -16.23
C THR A 66 0.14 11.12 -16.46
N GLU A 67 0.22 10.27 -15.43
CA GLU A 67 -0.41 8.94 -15.40
C GLU A 67 -1.28 8.85 -14.14
N THR A 68 -2.57 8.54 -14.29
CA THR A 68 -3.49 8.36 -13.15
C THR A 68 -3.86 6.89 -12.99
N ALA A 69 -3.67 6.37 -11.78
CA ALA A 69 -4.05 5.04 -11.38
C ALA A 69 -5.30 5.10 -10.49
N THR A 70 -6.44 4.66 -11.02
CA THR A 70 -7.78 4.81 -10.41
C THR A 70 -8.32 3.54 -9.75
N GLN A 71 -7.58 2.43 -9.83
CA GLN A 71 -7.96 1.15 -9.23
C GLN A 71 -6.76 0.56 -8.46
N PRO A 72 -6.35 1.22 -7.36
CA PRO A 72 -5.23 0.73 -6.58
C PRO A 72 -5.64 -0.51 -5.80
N GLU A 73 -4.67 -1.32 -5.44
CA GLU A 73 -4.85 -2.47 -4.57
C GLU A 73 -4.27 -2.17 -3.19
N TYR A 74 -5.09 -2.35 -2.15
CA TYR A 74 -4.65 -2.17 -0.77
C TYR A 74 -4.20 -3.50 -0.17
N ALA A 75 -2.93 -3.57 0.25
CA ALA A 75 -2.30 -4.73 0.83
C ALA A 75 -2.38 -4.69 2.37
N ALA A 76 -3.58 -4.90 2.90
CA ALA A 76 -3.88 -4.75 4.34
C ALA A 76 -2.97 -5.58 5.27
N SER A 77 -2.50 -6.74 4.81
CA SER A 77 -1.69 -7.66 5.61
C SER A 77 -0.20 -7.59 5.31
N TYR A 78 0.27 -6.59 4.56
CA TYR A 78 1.67 -6.51 4.12
C TYR A 78 2.64 -6.42 5.32
N GLY A 79 2.26 -5.69 6.38
CA GLY A 79 3.00 -5.65 7.64
C GLY A 79 2.95 -6.93 8.49
N GLY A 80 2.22 -7.96 8.05
CA GLY A 80 1.97 -9.20 8.79
C GLY A 80 0.66 -9.18 9.58
N ASN A 81 0.23 -10.37 10.02
CA ASN A 81 -1.10 -10.59 10.64
C ASN A 81 -1.31 -9.87 11.98
N PHE A 82 -0.24 -9.40 12.62
CA PHE A 82 -0.28 -8.73 13.93
C PHE A 82 0.27 -7.30 13.85
N TYR A 83 0.27 -6.71 12.66
CA TYR A 83 0.71 -5.36 12.47
C TYR A 83 -0.31 -4.38 13.08
N GLU A 84 0.15 -3.54 14.01
CA GLU A 84 -0.66 -2.55 14.73
C GLU A 84 -0.22 -1.10 14.45
N GLY A 85 0.68 -0.91 13.47
CA GLY A 85 1.18 0.41 13.10
C GLY A 85 0.23 1.18 12.17
N ILE A 86 0.72 2.30 11.65
CA ILE A 86 -0.03 3.24 10.81
C ILE A 86 0.43 3.26 9.35
N SER A 87 1.43 2.46 8.99
CA SER A 87 1.87 2.27 7.61
C SER A 87 0.77 1.57 6.81
N LEU A 88 0.60 2.01 5.56
CA LEU A 88 -0.40 1.48 4.64
C LEU A 88 0.25 1.21 3.29
N TRP A 89 0.04 0.02 2.75
CA TRP A 89 0.71 -0.45 1.54
C TRP A 89 -0.27 -0.55 0.38
N PHE A 90 0.11 0.05 -0.74
CA PHE A 90 -0.69 0.05 -1.95
C PHE A 90 0.15 -0.36 -3.16
N PHE A 91 -0.46 -1.15 -4.04
CA PHE A 91 -0.01 -1.26 -5.41
C PHE A 91 -0.88 -0.32 -6.26
N PRO A 92 -0.29 0.67 -6.95
CA PRO A 92 -1.07 1.70 -7.63
C PRO A 92 -1.84 1.13 -8.82
N TYR A 93 -1.29 0.11 -9.48
CA TYR A 93 -1.89 -0.57 -10.61
C TYR A 93 -2.36 -1.97 -10.19
N PHE A 94 -3.67 -2.19 -10.12
CA PHE A 94 -4.22 -3.54 -10.07
C PHE A 94 -4.28 -4.12 -11.48
N ASP A 95 -3.39 -5.06 -11.80
CA ASP A 95 -3.52 -5.92 -12.98
C ASP A 95 -3.10 -7.34 -12.61
N ALA A 96 -4.05 -8.28 -12.65
CA ALA A 96 -3.80 -9.67 -12.25
C ALA A 96 -2.84 -10.40 -13.20
N ASN A 97 -2.57 -9.86 -14.40
CA ASN A 97 -1.72 -10.48 -15.42
C ASN A 97 -0.47 -9.66 -15.71
N LYS A 98 -0.20 -8.59 -14.97
CA LYS A 98 1.02 -7.80 -15.12
C LYS A 98 1.74 -7.69 -13.79
N ASP A 99 3.05 -7.50 -13.92
CA ASP A 99 3.88 -7.20 -12.77
C ASP A 99 3.46 -5.88 -12.11
N ARG A 100 3.73 -5.79 -10.81
CA ARG A 100 3.46 -4.62 -9.98
C ARG A 100 4.76 -3.85 -9.80
N PRO A 101 5.04 -2.82 -10.64
CA PRO A 101 6.35 -2.19 -10.70
C PRO A 101 6.69 -1.36 -9.46
N LEU A 102 5.67 -0.94 -8.71
CA LEU A 102 5.79 -0.01 -7.60
C LEU A 102 5.02 -0.51 -6.39
N LEU A 103 5.63 -0.35 -5.21
CA LEU A 103 4.97 -0.42 -3.91
C LEU A 103 4.95 0.99 -3.30
N LEU A 104 3.75 1.48 -2.96
CA LEU A 104 3.56 2.73 -2.25
C LEU A 104 3.33 2.43 -0.77
N THR A 105 4.26 2.86 0.08
CA THR A 105 4.13 2.75 1.54
C THR A 105 3.82 4.13 2.11
N PHE A 106 2.54 4.38 2.40
CA PHE A 106 2.12 5.56 3.14
C PHE A 106 2.42 5.42 4.61
N ASN A 107 2.69 6.55 5.25
CA ASN A 107 3.19 6.65 6.61
C ASN A 107 4.43 5.79 6.88
N ALA A 108 5.31 5.68 5.88
CA ALA A 108 6.50 4.84 5.94
C ALA A 108 7.32 5.09 7.22
N ASN A 109 7.90 4.03 7.76
CA ASN A 109 8.61 4.06 9.05
C ASN A 109 7.76 4.59 10.22
N GLU A 110 6.44 4.40 10.15
CA GLU A 110 5.46 4.88 11.14
C GLU A 110 5.39 6.41 11.26
N GLN A 111 5.73 7.15 10.20
CA GLN A 111 5.73 8.62 10.20
C GLN A 111 4.62 9.17 9.33
N LYS A 112 3.65 9.85 9.95
CA LYS A 112 2.50 10.43 9.24
C LYS A 112 2.95 11.37 8.11
N GLY A 113 2.35 11.19 6.93
CA GLY A 113 2.58 12.06 5.77
C GLY A 113 3.87 11.75 4.99
N LEU A 114 4.65 10.75 5.40
CA LEU A 114 5.76 10.21 4.60
C LEU A 114 5.22 9.18 3.61
N LEU A 115 5.71 9.21 2.38
CA LEU A 115 5.40 8.22 1.35
C LEU A 115 6.71 7.66 0.80
N ALA A 116 6.97 6.37 1.03
CA ALA A 116 8.06 5.66 0.38
C ALA A 116 7.56 4.95 -0.88
N ILE A 117 8.35 5.03 -1.94
CA ILE A 117 8.14 4.30 -3.19
C ILE A 117 9.27 3.28 -3.31
N ASP A 118 8.91 2.00 -3.33
CA ASP A 118 9.83 0.88 -3.48
C ASP A 118 9.50 0.07 -4.74
N THR A 119 10.42 -0.83 -5.12
CA THR A 119 10.25 -1.73 -6.26
C THR A 119 10.95 -3.07 -6.02
N GLU A 120 10.36 -4.15 -6.55
CA GLU A 120 10.97 -5.48 -6.60
C GLU A 120 11.83 -5.68 -7.87
N TYR A 121 12.05 -4.62 -8.64
CA TYR A 121 12.93 -4.60 -9.80
C TYR A 121 14.35 -4.18 -9.42
N ASN A 122 15.28 -4.21 -10.38
CA ASN A 122 16.66 -3.72 -10.22
C ASN A 122 17.50 -4.46 -9.16
N TYR A 123 17.07 -5.62 -8.68
CA TYR A 123 17.94 -6.48 -7.87
C TYR A 123 19.00 -7.17 -8.75
N PRO A 124 20.17 -7.55 -8.20
CA PRO A 124 21.22 -8.20 -8.97
C PRO A 124 20.74 -9.46 -9.70
N GLY A 125 20.79 -9.44 -11.04
CA GLY A 125 20.31 -10.54 -11.89
C GLY A 125 18.79 -10.58 -12.13
N GLY A 126 18.06 -9.57 -11.65
CA GLY A 126 16.63 -9.40 -11.85
C GLY A 126 16.25 -8.57 -13.08
N PRO A 127 14.94 -8.42 -13.36
CA PRO A 127 14.46 -7.53 -14.40
C PRO A 127 14.75 -6.06 -14.05
N GLU A 128 14.99 -5.26 -15.08
CA GLU A 128 15.10 -3.80 -14.94
C GLU A 128 13.72 -3.16 -14.77
N LEU A 129 13.65 -2.16 -13.90
CA LEU A 129 12.46 -1.34 -13.74
C LEU A 129 12.19 -0.58 -15.05
N PRO A 130 10.95 -0.59 -15.59
CA PRO A 130 10.62 0.24 -16.75
C PRO A 130 10.97 1.71 -16.50
N THR A 131 11.69 2.32 -17.44
CA THR A 131 12.28 3.67 -17.27
C THR A 131 11.29 4.74 -16.82
N LYS A 132 10.02 4.63 -17.24
CA LYS A 132 8.97 5.58 -16.82
C LYS A 132 8.72 5.63 -15.31
N TYR A 133 9.08 4.58 -14.58
CA TYR A 133 8.91 4.49 -13.12
C TYR A 133 10.18 4.82 -12.34
N GLN A 134 11.35 4.87 -12.99
CA GLN A 134 12.64 5.02 -12.31
C GLN A 134 12.71 6.30 -11.46
N SER A 135 12.30 7.43 -12.01
CA SER A 135 12.30 8.70 -11.26
C SER A 135 11.35 8.71 -10.05
N LEU A 136 10.30 7.89 -10.05
CA LEU A 136 9.40 7.76 -8.90
C LEU A 136 10.13 7.06 -7.74
N VAL A 137 10.90 6.00 -8.04
CA VAL A 137 11.70 5.29 -7.03
C VAL A 137 12.86 6.18 -6.55
N ASP A 138 13.60 6.81 -7.47
CA ASP A 138 14.75 7.67 -7.14
C ASP A 138 14.35 8.89 -6.29
N GLY A 139 13.13 9.40 -6.45
CA GLY A 139 12.61 10.53 -5.68
C GLY A 139 12.15 10.18 -4.25
N SER A 140 12.11 8.90 -3.90
CA SER A 140 11.71 8.42 -2.57
C SER A 140 12.75 8.79 -1.49
N PRO A 141 12.34 9.16 -0.26
CA PRO A 141 10.97 9.29 0.19
C PRO A 141 10.35 10.65 -0.20
N TYR A 142 9.04 10.62 -0.36
CA TYR A 142 8.20 11.79 -0.56
C TYR A 142 7.58 12.24 0.75
N ALA A 143 7.23 13.52 0.83
CA ALA A 143 6.41 14.06 1.90
C ALA A 143 5.33 14.98 1.31
N ILE A 144 4.28 15.23 2.10
CA ILE A 144 3.23 16.20 1.74
C ILE A 144 3.86 17.57 1.51
N CYS A 145 3.43 18.20 0.43
CA CYS A 145 3.72 19.59 0.10
C CYS A 145 3.20 20.56 1.17
N HIS A 146 4.05 21.50 1.60
CA HIS A 146 3.71 22.60 2.51
C HIS A 146 3.83 23.97 1.82
#